data_AF-A0A6I8LXE5-F1
#
_entry.id   AF-A0A6I8LXE5-F1
#
_cell.length_a   1.000
_cell.length_b   1.000
_cell.length_c   1.000
_cell.angle_alpha   90.00
_cell.angle_beta   90.00
_cell.angle_gamma   90.00
#
_symmetry.space_group_name_H-M   'P 1'
#
loop_
_entity.id
_entity.type
_entity.pdbx_description
1 polymer ?
#
loop_
_entity_poly.entity_id
_entity_poly.type
_entity_poly.pdbx_seq_one_letter_code
_entity_poly.pdbx_strand_id
1 'polypeptide(L)'
;MGNSSVVPAGLAPSTRAGLRAGLQVIRSLLAGEEVDFDDVRSRLRDQVAVPLHPAASGPRNPRLAGEVADGAILLSGVASEQRRWRTADPCLSPFLAAAGVRVRVPERPPRLRPDLLHAESWASAVRACESFVDDETAELFARRFCLYGTADELAARLTELTRSGVSAVLLQHGGSYDLPRQLVADFAGRVRPVLRR
;
A
#
# COMPACT_ATOMS: atom_id res chain seq x y z
N MET A 1 -12.71 -5.79 8.22
CA MET A 1 -11.28 -5.79 7.80
C MET A 1 -11.25 -6.30 6.36
N GLY A 2 -10.15 -6.17 5.61
CA GLY A 2 -10.03 -6.83 4.30
C GLY A 2 -11.09 -6.42 3.26
N ASN A 3 -11.38 -5.12 3.13
CA ASN A 3 -12.43 -4.62 2.24
C ASN A 3 -12.03 -4.71 0.75
N SER A 4 -10.77 -4.35 0.47
CA SER A 4 -10.29 -4.04 -0.87
C SER A 4 -10.30 -5.20 -1.87
N SER A 5 -10.39 -6.45 -1.39
CA SER A 5 -10.37 -7.64 -2.24
C SER A 5 -11.73 -8.33 -2.36
N VAL A 6 -12.59 -8.20 -1.35
CA VAL A 6 -13.85 -8.97 -1.25
C VAL A 6 -15.06 -8.14 -1.68
N VAL A 7 -15.09 -6.84 -1.38
CA VAL A 7 -16.22 -5.97 -1.78
C VAL A 7 -16.31 -5.77 -3.28
N PRO A 8 -15.21 -5.59 -4.04
CA PRO A 8 -15.28 -5.59 -5.51
C PRO A 8 -15.83 -6.91 -6.09
N ALA A 9 -15.67 -8.02 -5.37
CA ALA A 9 -16.22 -9.32 -5.73
C ALA A 9 -17.67 -9.54 -5.22
N GLY A 10 -18.31 -8.51 -4.64
CA GLY A 10 -19.66 -8.59 -4.10
C GLY A 10 -19.79 -9.32 -2.76
N LEU A 11 -18.67 -9.62 -2.10
CA LEU A 11 -18.63 -10.33 -0.82
C LEU A 11 -18.55 -9.36 0.36
N ALA A 12 -19.05 -9.83 1.51
CA ALA A 12 -18.97 -9.06 2.76
C ALA A 12 -17.51 -8.90 3.23
N PRO A 13 -17.15 -7.73 3.81
CA PRO A 13 -15.83 -7.53 4.41
C PRO A 13 -15.50 -8.58 5.47
N SER A 14 -14.29 -9.14 5.43
CA SER A 14 -13.88 -10.17 6.38
C SER A 14 -13.82 -9.66 7.83
N THR A 15 -14.19 -10.50 8.78
CA THR A 15 -14.00 -10.24 10.21
C THR A 15 -12.52 -10.41 10.60
N ARG A 16 -12.12 -9.87 11.76
CA ARG A 16 -10.76 -10.11 12.29
C ARG A 16 -10.51 -11.59 12.57
N ALA A 17 -11.52 -12.29 13.09
CA ALA A 17 -11.45 -13.73 13.33
C ALA A 17 -11.31 -14.51 12.00
N GLY A 18 -12.10 -14.15 10.98
CA GLY A 18 -12.00 -14.78 9.66
C GLY A 18 -10.64 -14.56 8.99
N LEU A 19 -10.11 -13.34 9.04
CA LEU A 19 -8.78 -13.05 8.48
C LEU A 19 -7.66 -13.82 9.20
N ARG A 20 -7.76 -13.96 10.53
CA ARG A 20 -6.83 -14.78 11.32
C ARG A 20 -6.91 -16.25 10.91
N ALA A 21 -8.12 -16.80 10.85
CA ALA A 21 -8.33 -18.19 10.46
C ALA A 21 -7.78 -18.46 9.06
N GLY A 22 -8.07 -17.58 8.09
CA GLY A 22 -7.55 -17.71 6.72
C GLY A 22 -6.02 -17.66 6.65
N LEU A 23 -5.37 -16.74 7.37
CA LEU A 23 -3.90 -16.71 7.43
C LEU A 23 -3.32 -17.99 8.04
N GLN A 24 -4.00 -18.57 9.02
CA GLN A 24 -3.56 -19.81 9.66
C GLN A 24 -3.70 -21.01 8.72
N VAL A 25 -4.80 -21.10 7.96
CA VAL A 25 -4.97 -22.10 6.89
C VAL A 25 -3.84 -22.00 5.85
N ILE A 26 -3.53 -20.78 5.38
CA ILE A 26 -2.45 -20.56 4.41
C ILE A 26 -1.11 -21.00 5.01
N ARG A 27 -0.83 -20.66 6.28
CA ARG A 27 0.40 -21.06 6.95
C ARG A 27 0.54 -22.58 7.06
N SER A 28 -0.53 -23.28 7.44
CA SER A 28 -0.57 -24.75 7.51
C SER A 28 -0.33 -25.38 6.15
N LEU A 29 -0.99 -24.89 5.10
CA LEU A 29 -0.74 -25.34 3.73
C LEU A 29 0.72 -25.16 3.32
N LEU A 30 1.34 -24.01 3.59
CA LEU A 30 2.75 -23.75 3.28
C LEU A 30 3.73 -24.57 4.14
N ALA A 31 3.29 -25.07 5.30
CA ALA A 31 4.04 -26.02 6.12
C ALA A 31 3.89 -27.48 5.63
N GLY A 32 3.04 -27.73 4.62
CA GLY A 32 2.73 -29.07 4.12
C GLY A 32 1.76 -29.84 5.02
N GLU A 33 1.10 -29.14 5.95
CA GLU A 33 0.07 -29.72 6.80
C GLU A 33 -1.21 -29.97 6.00
N GLU A 34 -1.97 -30.97 6.43
CA GLU A 34 -3.32 -31.22 5.93
C GLU A 34 -4.29 -30.25 6.60
N VAL A 35 -5.15 -29.62 5.80
CA VAL A 35 -6.16 -28.67 6.27
C VAL A 35 -7.54 -29.12 5.80
N ASP A 36 -8.51 -28.97 6.69
CA ASP A 36 -9.93 -29.07 6.32
C ASP A 36 -10.38 -27.69 5.81
N PHE A 37 -10.86 -27.64 4.57
CA PHE A 37 -11.43 -26.47 3.94
C PHE A 37 -12.86 -26.79 3.52
N ASP A 38 -13.83 -26.31 4.31
CA ASP A 38 -15.24 -26.69 4.24
C ASP A 38 -15.41 -28.22 4.29
N ASP A 39 -15.89 -28.85 3.22
CA ASP A 39 -16.08 -30.30 3.08
C ASP A 39 -14.89 -31.01 2.42
N VAL A 40 -13.84 -30.26 2.06
CA VAL A 40 -12.67 -30.79 1.35
C VAL A 40 -11.44 -30.78 2.26
N ARG A 41 -10.87 -31.97 2.46
CA ARG A 41 -9.57 -32.16 3.09
C ARG A 41 -8.48 -32.07 2.04
N SER A 42 -7.52 -31.17 2.23
CA SER A 42 -6.48 -30.91 1.23
C SER A 42 -5.12 -30.58 1.85
N ARG A 43 -4.06 -30.73 1.06
CA ARG A 43 -2.69 -30.34 1.41
C ARG A 43 -1.99 -29.75 0.19
N LEU A 44 -1.07 -28.82 0.41
CA LEU A 44 -0.23 -28.30 -0.67
C LEU A 44 0.81 -29.37 -1.06
N ARG A 45 0.88 -29.73 -2.35
CA ARG A 45 1.77 -30.79 -2.84
C ARG A 45 3.24 -30.39 -2.80
N ASP A 46 3.54 -29.19 -3.29
CA ASP A 46 4.90 -28.66 -3.47
C ASP A 46 5.07 -27.44 -2.56
N GLN A 47 5.16 -27.69 -1.25
CA GLN A 47 5.19 -26.62 -0.27
C GLN A 47 6.53 -25.88 -0.25
N VAL A 48 6.45 -24.56 -0.09
CA VAL A 48 7.61 -23.69 0.08
C VAL A 48 7.35 -22.78 1.28
N ALA A 49 8.28 -22.76 2.22
CA ALA A 49 8.22 -21.83 3.34
C ALA A 49 8.42 -20.39 2.80
N VAL A 50 7.34 -19.61 2.81
CA VAL A 50 7.36 -18.20 2.43
C VAL A 50 6.77 -17.35 3.55
N PRO A 51 7.35 -16.17 3.86
CA PRO A 51 6.81 -15.29 4.88
C PRO A 51 5.46 -14.71 4.43
N LEU A 52 4.50 -14.66 5.35
CA LEU A 52 3.17 -14.11 5.12
C LEU A 52 3.14 -12.64 5.51
N HIS A 53 3.01 -11.76 4.52
CA HIS A 53 2.91 -10.31 4.71
C HIS A 53 1.55 -9.77 4.22
N PRO A 54 0.53 -9.66 5.09
CA PRO A 54 -0.72 -9.02 4.72
C PRO A 54 -0.53 -7.52 4.45
N ALA A 55 -1.25 -7.01 3.45
CA ALA A 55 -1.43 -5.58 3.28
C ALA A 55 -2.28 -5.02 4.43
N ALA A 56 -1.71 -4.10 5.19
CA ALA A 56 -2.29 -3.62 6.42
C ALA A 56 -2.54 -2.11 6.35
N SER A 57 -3.80 -1.74 6.07
CA SER A 57 -4.29 -0.37 6.11
C SER A 57 -5.14 -0.09 7.36
N GLY A 58 -5.14 1.17 7.80
CA GLY A 58 -5.85 1.62 9.01
C GLY A 58 -5.21 1.16 10.32
N PRO A 59 -5.82 1.47 11.47
CA PRO A 59 -5.19 1.25 12.79
C PRO A 59 -5.28 -0.19 13.30
N ARG A 60 -6.26 -0.97 12.81
CA ARG A 60 -6.55 -2.33 13.30
C ARG A 60 -5.80 -3.43 12.55
N ASN A 61 -5.62 -3.30 11.23
CA ASN A 61 -4.94 -4.33 10.43
C ASN A 61 -3.46 -4.51 10.82
N PRO A 62 -2.66 -3.45 11.06
CA PRO A 62 -1.26 -3.61 11.48
C PRO A 62 -1.11 -4.27 12.85
N ARG A 63 -2.09 -4.09 13.75
CA ARG A 63 -2.10 -4.79 15.05
C ARG A 63 -2.33 -6.28 14.85
N LEU A 64 -3.32 -6.66 14.04
CA LEU A 64 -3.55 -8.06 13.70
C LEU A 64 -2.31 -8.66 13.01
N ALA A 65 -1.74 -7.97 12.02
CA ALA A 65 -0.56 -8.45 11.31
C ALA A 65 0.61 -8.74 12.26
N GLY A 66 0.89 -7.83 13.20
CA GLY A 66 1.93 -8.05 14.21
C GLY A 66 1.65 -9.19 15.19
N GLU A 67 0.40 -9.66 15.29
CA GLU A 67 0.05 -10.82 16.13
C GLU A 67 0.19 -12.16 15.40
N VAL A 68 -0.05 -12.22 14.08
CA VAL A 68 -0.27 -13.51 13.38
C VAL A 68 0.53 -13.70 12.09
N ALA A 69 1.24 -12.65 11.64
CA ALA A 69 1.95 -12.64 10.37
C ALA A 69 3.45 -12.37 10.59
N ASP A 70 4.26 -12.70 9.60
CA ASP A 70 5.73 -12.56 9.69
C ASP A 70 6.19 -11.11 9.42
N GLY A 71 5.26 -10.28 8.93
CA GLY A 71 5.46 -8.87 8.62
C GLY A 71 4.18 -8.23 8.10
N ALA A 72 4.24 -6.99 7.64
CA ALA A 72 3.10 -6.30 7.04
C ALA A 72 3.55 -5.37 5.92
N ILE A 73 2.75 -5.29 4.87
CA ILE A 73 2.91 -4.27 3.83
C ILE A 73 2.04 -3.07 4.21
N LEU A 74 2.66 -1.92 4.47
CA LEU A 74 1.96 -0.69 4.81
C LEU A 74 1.66 0.11 3.54
N LEU A 75 0.38 0.46 3.36
CA LEU A 75 -0.10 1.17 2.16
C LEU A 75 -0.13 2.70 2.32
N SER A 76 0.30 3.23 3.47
CA SER A 76 0.07 4.62 3.86
C SER A 76 1.20 5.60 3.48
N GLY A 77 2.14 5.17 2.62
CA GLY A 77 3.27 5.98 2.15
C GLY A 77 4.52 5.88 3.05
N VAL A 78 5.51 6.74 2.78
CA VAL A 78 6.86 6.74 3.38
C VAL A 78 7.07 7.84 4.42
N ALA A 79 6.00 8.34 5.05
CA ALA A 79 6.15 9.33 6.12
C ALA A 79 6.62 8.63 7.41
N SER A 80 7.74 9.04 8.00
CA SER A 80 8.24 8.45 9.26
C SER A 80 7.30 8.69 10.45
N GLU A 81 6.56 9.79 10.41
CA GLU A 81 5.60 10.21 11.45
C GLU A 81 4.35 9.31 11.52
N GLN A 82 4.14 8.47 10.52
CA GLN A 82 3.02 7.53 10.39
C GLN A 82 2.87 6.57 11.57
N ARG A 83 3.94 6.35 12.35
CA ARG A 83 3.89 5.60 13.61
C ARG A 83 3.00 6.25 14.66
N ARG A 84 2.97 7.59 14.70
CA ARG A 84 2.15 8.37 15.65
C ARG A 84 0.66 8.26 15.35
N TRP A 85 0.30 7.93 14.11
CA TRP A 85 -1.06 8.04 13.58
C TRP A 85 -1.85 6.73 13.66
N ARG A 86 -1.36 5.73 14.42
CA ARG A 86 -2.02 4.42 14.68
C ARG A 86 -3.34 4.50 15.46
N THR A 87 -3.82 5.69 15.82
CA THR A 87 -4.91 5.88 16.80
C THR A 87 -6.07 6.77 16.37
N ALA A 88 -6.01 7.50 15.25
CA ALA A 88 -7.05 8.48 14.92
C ALA A 88 -7.65 8.28 13.52
N ASP A 89 -8.99 8.16 13.51
CA ASP A 89 -9.93 8.27 12.39
C ASP A 89 -9.75 7.33 11.17
N PRO A 90 -10.77 6.52 10.78
CA PRO A 90 -10.72 5.73 9.55
C PRO A 90 -10.71 6.56 8.25
N CYS A 91 -10.98 7.88 8.32
CA CYS A 91 -10.97 8.74 7.14
C CYS A 91 -9.58 9.34 6.87
N LEU A 92 -9.09 9.23 5.62
CA LEU A 92 -7.81 9.79 5.19
C LEU A 92 -7.83 11.34 5.17
N SER A 93 -9.00 11.98 5.05
CA SER A 93 -9.13 13.43 4.87
C SER A 93 -8.65 14.27 6.07
N PRO A 94 -9.09 14.01 7.33
CA PRO A 94 -8.53 14.68 8.50
C PRO A 94 -7.01 14.53 8.64
N PHE A 95 -6.48 13.38 8.21
CA PHE A 95 -5.04 13.10 8.22
C PHE A 95 -4.29 13.96 7.19
N LEU A 96 -4.79 14.05 5.96
CA LEU A 96 -4.20 14.90 4.93
C LEU A 96 -4.22 16.36 5.38
N ALA A 97 -5.35 16.82 5.95
CA ALA A 97 -5.49 18.18 6.43
C ALA A 97 -4.51 18.53 7.57
N ALA A 98 -4.25 17.58 8.49
CA ALA A 98 -3.25 17.75 9.55
C ALA A 98 -1.81 17.84 9.01
N ALA A 99 -1.55 17.25 7.84
CA ALA A 99 -0.29 17.37 7.12
C ALA A 99 -0.24 18.59 6.17
N GLY A 100 -1.25 19.47 6.22
CA GLY A 100 -1.34 20.65 5.34
C GLY A 100 -1.94 20.37 3.96
N VAL A 101 -2.18 19.11 3.61
CA VAL A 101 -2.77 18.70 2.32
C VAL A 101 -4.29 18.82 2.41
N ARG A 102 -4.86 19.91 1.88
CA ARG A 102 -6.31 20.17 1.93
C ARG A 102 -6.91 20.07 0.54
N VAL A 103 -7.57 18.95 0.27
CA VAL A 103 -8.29 18.70 -0.99
C VAL A 103 -9.79 18.74 -0.73
N ARG A 104 -10.53 19.57 -1.48
CA ARG A 104 -11.99 19.57 -1.45
C ARG A 104 -12.52 18.71 -2.59
N VAL A 105 -12.67 17.42 -2.32
CA VAL A 105 -13.24 16.47 -3.30
C VAL A 105 -14.70 16.86 -3.58
N PRO A 106 -15.11 17.01 -4.86
CA PRO A 106 -16.50 17.30 -5.20
C PRO A 106 -17.42 16.14 -4.80
N GLU A 107 -18.68 16.44 -4.46
CA GLU A 107 -19.67 15.42 -4.07
C GLU A 107 -19.84 14.31 -5.12
N ARG A 108 -19.66 14.67 -6.39
CA ARG A 108 -19.63 13.74 -7.52
C ARG A 108 -18.26 13.85 -8.19
N PRO A 109 -17.31 12.96 -7.84
CA PRO A 109 -16.02 12.94 -8.50
C PRO A 109 -16.17 12.61 -9.99
N PRO A 110 -15.27 13.13 -10.84
CA PRO A 110 -15.26 12.82 -12.25
C PRO A 110 -15.14 11.31 -12.45
N ARG A 111 -15.89 10.80 -13.43
CA ARG A 111 -15.87 9.37 -13.77
C ARG A 111 -14.88 9.14 -14.89
N LEU A 112 -13.91 8.27 -14.63
CA LEU A 112 -12.97 7.76 -15.62
C LEU A 112 -13.05 6.24 -15.61
N ARG A 113 -12.70 5.58 -16.73
CA ARG A 113 -12.68 4.12 -16.79
C ARG A 113 -11.34 3.54 -16.29
N PRO A 114 -11.37 2.42 -15.55
CA PRO A 114 -12.52 1.91 -14.79
C PRO A 114 -12.83 2.78 -13.56
N ASP A 115 -11.82 3.49 -13.04
CA ASP A 115 -11.92 4.53 -12.00
C ASP A 115 -10.73 5.50 -12.08
N LEU A 116 -10.66 6.50 -11.19
CA LEU A 116 -9.60 7.52 -11.17
C LEU A 116 -8.22 6.97 -10.75
N LEU A 117 -8.17 5.92 -9.94
CA LEU A 117 -6.92 5.32 -9.44
C LEU A 117 -6.33 4.34 -10.44
N HIS A 118 -7.19 3.64 -11.17
CA HIS A 118 -6.82 2.60 -12.14
C HIS A 118 -6.96 3.07 -13.59
N ALA A 119 -6.94 4.37 -13.81
CA ALA A 119 -7.23 5.00 -15.08
C ALA A 119 -6.46 4.37 -16.26
N GLU A 120 -7.16 4.14 -17.37
CA GLU A 120 -6.52 3.73 -18.64
C GLU A 120 -5.46 4.73 -19.12
N SER A 121 -5.66 6.03 -18.82
CA SER A 121 -4.71 7.09 -19.13
C SER A 121 -4.44 7.94 -17.89
N TRP A 122 -3.18 7.91 -17.42
CA TRP A 122 -2.74 8.74 -16.30
C TRP A 122 -2.93 10.24 -16.56
N ALA A 123 -2.63 10.69 -17.78
CA ALA A 123 -2.83 12.09 -18.18
C ALA A 123 -4.31 12.52 -18.09
N SER A 124 -5.25 11.62 -18.40
CA SER A 124 -6.68 11.88 -18.23
C SER A 124 -7.09 11.90 -16.76
N ALA A 125 -6.48 11.07 -15.91
CA ALA A 125 -6.72 11.10 -14.47
C ALA A 125 -6.26 12.43 -13.84
N VAL A 126 -5.07 12.91 -14.23
CA VAL A 126 -4.56 14.23 -13.81
C VAL A 126 -5.55 15.33 -14.22
N ARG A 127 -5.91 15.42 -15.51
CA ARG A 127 -6.87 16.42 -16.00
C ARG A 127 -8.22 16.37 -15.30
N ALA A 128 -8.71 15.18 -14.98
CA ALA A 128 -9.96 15.02 -14.24
C ALA A 128 -9.87 15.62 -12.83
N CYS A 129 -8.71 15.52 -12.18
CA CYS A 129 -8.49 15.98 -10.81
C CYS A 129 -8.04 17.45 -10.70
N GLU A 130 -7.54 18.07 -11.79
CA GLU A 130 -7.03 19.46 -11.82
C GLU A 130 -8.00 20.50 -11.21
N SER A 131 -9.31 20.25 -11.31
CA SER A 131 -10.33 21.17 -10.76
C SER A 131 -10.40 21.21 -9.22
N PHE A 132 -9.79 20.26 -8.52
CA PHE A 132 -9.83 20.20 -7.05
C PHE A 132 -8.51 19.75 -6.38
N VAL A 133 -7.47 19.49 -7.17
CA VAL A 133 -6.10 19.24 -6.69
C VAL A 133 -5.16 20.14 -7.49
N ASP A 134 -4.64 21.18 -6.84
CA ASP A 134 -3.62 22.05 -7.44
C ASP A 134 -2.20 21.46 -7.30
N ASP A 135 -1.27 22.01 -8.08
CA ASP A 135 0.12 21.56 -8.14
C ASP A 135 0.84 21.68 -6.79
N GLU A 136 0.58 22.75 -6.02
CA GLU A 136 1.19 22.96 -4.70
C GLU A 136 0.75 21.87 -3.72
N THR A 137 -0.55 21.54 -3.72
CA THR A 137 -1.12 20.47 -2.89
C THR A 137 -0.59 19.10 -3.32
N ALA A 138 -0.48 18.85 -4.63
CA ALA A 138 0.06 17.61 -5.17
C ALA A 138 1.55 17.45 -4.81
N GLU A 139 2.36 18.50 -4.95
CA GLU A 139 3.76 18.51 -4.58
C GLU A 139 3.93 18.32 -3.07
N LEU A 140 3.15 19.02 -2.25
CA LEU A 140 3.18 18.85 -0.79
C LEU A 140 2.87 17.40 -0.40
N PHE A 141 1.83 16.79 -1.00
CA PHE A 141 1.51 15.39 -0.78
C PHE A 141 2.68 14.48 -1.19
N ALA A 142 3.25 14.68 -2.37
CA ALA A 142 4.36 13.87 -2.88
C ALA A 142 5.60 13.98 -2.00
N ARG A 143 6.01 15.20 -1.64
CA ARG A 143 7.13 15.45 -0.72
C ARG A 143 6.89 14.84 0.65
N ARG A 144 5.64 14.78 1.13
CA ARG A 144 5.35 14.31 2.48
C ARG A 144 5.15 12.81 2.58
N PHE A 145 4.51 12.18 1.61
CA PHE A 145 4.06 10.79 1.70
C PHE A 145 4.69 9.86 0.66
N CYS A 146 5.36 10.39 -0.36
CA CYS A 146 5.97 9.60 -1.43
C CYS A 146 7.50 9.72 -1.43
N LEU A 147 8.13 8.90 -2.25
CA LEU A 147 9.53 9.07 -2.66
C LEU A 147 9.55 10.08 -3.82
N TYR A 148 9.71 11.35 -3.49
CA TYR A 148 9.73 12.46 -4.45
C TYR A 148 10.92 13.40 -4.16
N GLY A 149 11.65 13.78 -5.21
CA GLY A 149 12.82 14.65 -5.11
C GLY A 149 14.01 14.15 -5.92
N THR A 150 15.18 14.70 -5.60
CA THR A 150 16.49 14.34 -6.15
C THR A 150 16.97 12.98 -5.66
N ALA A 151 17.96 12.38 -6.34
CA ALA A 151 18.51 11.08 -5.94
C ALA A 151 19.07 11.06 -4.51
N ASP A 152 19.68 12.17 -4.06
CA ASP A 152 20.22 12.30 -2.70
C ASP A 152 19.11 12.39 -1.66
N GLU A 153 18.05 13.16 -1.92
CA GLU A 153 16.87 13.24 -1.04
C GLU A 153 16.17 11.87 -0.92
N LEU A 154 16.02 11.17 -2.04
CA LEU A 154 15.43 9.82 -2.06
C LEU A 154 16.30 8.83 -1.29
N ALA A 155 17.62 8.88 -1.47
CA ALA A 155 18.55 8.00 -0.76
C ALA A 155 18.50 8.25 0.75
N ALA A 156 18.59 9.51 1.19
CA ALA A 156 18.49 9.89 2.59
C ALA A 156 17.20 9.40 3.24
N ARG A 157 16.07 9.55 2.54
CA ARG A 157 14.76 9.10 3.02
C ARG A 157 14.65 7.59 3.13
N LEU A 158 15.17 6.85 2.16
CA LEU A 158 15.24 5.39 2.22
C LEU A 158 16.12 4.92 3.39
N THR A 159 17.24 5.59 3.65
CA THR A 159 18.07 5.32 4.84
C THR A 159 17.30 5.57 6.14
N GLU A 160 16.52 6.64 6.24
CA GLU A 160 15.66 6.91 7.40
C GLU A 160 14.61 5.81 7.61
N LEU A 161 13.95 5.34 6.54
CA LEU A 161 13.00 4.23 6.62
C LEU A 161 13.66 2.96 7.16
N THR A 162 14.85 2.62 6.65
CA THR A 162 15.64 1.47 7.13
C THR A 162 15.97 1.61 8.61
N ARG A 163 16.45 2.79 9.05
CA ARG A 163 16.72 3.07 10.49
C ARG A 163 15.47 2.96 11.35
N SER A 164 14.30 3.18 10.77
CA SER A 164 13.01 3.04 11.44
C SER A 164 12.56 1.56 11.52
N GLY A 165 13.29 0.61 10.93
CA GLY A 165 12.96 -0.81 10.92
C GLY A 165 12.08 -1.25 9.73
N VAL A 166 11.95 -0.42 8.69
CA VAL A 166 11.39 -0.88 7.40
C VAL A 166 12.44 -1.73 6.72
N SER A 167 12.11 -2.99 6.41
CA SER A 167 13.05 -3.95 5.79
C SER A 167 13.06 -3.89 4.26
N ALA A 168 11.97 -3.40 3.64
CA ALA A 168 11.82 -3.30 2.21
C ALA A 168 10.88 -2.17 1.82
N VAL A 169 11.10 -1.59 0.64
CA VAL A 169 10.22 -0.62 0.01
C VAL A 169 9.75 -1.17 -1.33
N LEU A 170 8.42 -1.17 -1.53
CA LEU A 170 7.80 -1.54 -2.80
C LEU A 170 7.54 -0.25 -3.58
N LEU A 171 8.11 -0.14 -4.78
CA LEU A 171 7.89 1.01 -5.66
C LEU A 171 6.67 0.74 -6.55
N GLN A 172 5.64 1.57 -6.42
CA GLN A 172 4.45 1.51 -7.26
C GLN A 172 4.55 2.50 -8.42
N HIS A 173 4.26 2.03 -9.62
CA HIS A 173 4.12 2.88 -10.81
C HIS A 173 2.70 3.43 -10.91
N GLY A 174 2.56 4.67 -11.35
CA GLY A 174 1.26 5.34 -11.45
C GLY A 174 0.38 4.87 -12.61
N GLY A 175 0.97 4.32 -13.67
CA GLY A 175 0.23 3.77 -14.80
C GLY A 175 -0.37 2.39 -14.49
N SER A 176 -1.64 2.19 -14.85
CA SER A 176 -2.32 0.90 -14.68
C SER A 176 -2.14 -0.06 -15.87
N TYR A 177 -1.79 0.48 -17.04
CA TYR A 177 -1.66 -0.26 -18.30
C TYR A 177 -0.27 -0.16 -18.91
N ASP A 178 0.65 0.51 -18.22
CA ASP A 178 2.03 0.71 -18.66
C ASP A 178 3.00 -0.06 -17.78
N LEU A 179 4.06 -0.60 -18.38
CA LEU A 179 5.14 -1.24 -17.64
C LEU A 179 6.04 -0.16 -16.99
N PRO A 180 6.54 -0.39 -15.76
CA PRO A 180 7.30 0.60 -14.99
C PRO A 180 8.75 0.76 -15.47
N ARG A 181 9.03 0.61 -16.77
CA ARG A 181 10.40 0.54 -17.33
C ARG A 181 11.22 1.77 -16.98
N GLN A 182 10.65 2.96 -17.14
CA GLN A 182 11.32 4.21 -16.83
C GLN A 182 11.61 4.33 -15.33
N LEU A 183 10.62 4.02 -14.47
CA LEU A 183 10.80 4.03 -13.02
C LEU A 183 11.95 3.11 -12.59
N VAL A 184 11.98 1.88 -13.13
CA VAL A 184 13.04 0.91 -12.84
C VAL A 184 14.41 1.42 -13.32
N ALA A 185 14.49 1.95 -14.54
CA ALA A 185 15.72 2.48 -15.11
C ALA A 185 16.26 3.69 -14.33
N ASP A 186 15.40 4.65 -14.02
CA ASP A 186 15.78 5.86 -13.27
C ASP A 186 16.20 5.52 -11.84
N PHE A 187 15.47 4.64 -11.15
CA PHE A 187 15.87 4.20 -9.81
C PHE A 187 17.21 3.48 -9.83
N ALA A 188 17.41 2.55 -10.76
CA ALA A 188 18.65 1.77 -10.88
C ALA A 188 19.85 2.64 -11.28
N GLY A 189 19.66 3.60 -12.19
CA GLY A 189 20.72 4.45 -12.73
C GLY A 189 21.05 5.67 -11.87
N ARG A 190 20.08 6.23 -11.16
CA ARG A 190 20.24 7.51 -10.44
C ARG A 190 20.26 7.35 -8.92
N VAL A 191 19.36 6.52 -8.36
CA VAL A 191 19.16 6.43 -6.89
C VAL A 191 20.04 5.34 -6.28
N ARG A 192 20.04 4.13 -6.86
CA ARG A 192 20.80 2.99 -6.35
C ARG A 192 22.32 3.24 -6.20
N PRO A 193 23.00 3.99 -7.09
CA PRO A 193 24.42 4.30 -6.90
C PRO A 193 24.67 5.17 -5.66
N VAL A 194 23.78 6.11 -5.35
CA VAL A 194 23.88 6.99 -4.17
C VAL A 194 23.62 6.21 -2.88
N LEU A 195 22.62 5.34 -2.87
CA LEU A 195 22.28 4.47 -1.72
C LEU A 195 23.40 3.54 -1.26
N ARG A 196 24.38 3.26 -2.13
CA ARG A 196 25.49 2.35 -1.87
C ARG A 196 26.75 3.05 -1.35
N ARG A 197 26.74 4.38 -1.30
CA ARG A 197 27.81 5.18 -0.71
C ARG A 197 27.66 5.20 0.80
#